data_AF-A0A0B7HIX5-F1
#
_entry.id   AF-A0A0B7HIX5-F1
#
_cell.length_a   1.000
_cell.length_b   1.000
_cell.length_c   1.000
_cell.angle_alpha   90.00
_cell.angle_beta   90.00
_cell.angle_gamma   90.00
#
_symmetry.space_group_name_H-M   'P 1'
#
loop_
_entity.id
_entity.type
_entity.pdbx_description
1 polymer ?
#
loop_
_entity_poly.entity_id
_entity_poly.type
_entity_poly.pdbx_seq_one_letter_code
_entity_poly.pdbx_strand_id
1 'polypeptide(L)'
;MISIFAPVNLKFLQSYNKYTPVQEIRKLQLPILIINGTSDLQVSPADAKKMHTVASDSRLVIIENMTHVLKIANNLYENQQTYINPKYPISTELVKQITDFLTQN
;
A
#
# COMPACT_ATOMS: atom_id res chain seq x y z
N MET A 1 -5.63 -16.17 18.63
CA MET A 1 -6.90 -15.55 18.17
C MET A 1 -7.67 -14.84 19.29
N ILE A 2 -7.87 -15.44 20.48
CA ILE A 2 -8.63 -14.81 21.60
C ILE A 2 -8.05 -13.45 22.05
N SER A 3 -6.74 -13.22 21.91
CA SER A 3 -6.12 -11.95 22.30
C SER A 3 -6.56 -10.74 21.47
N ILE A 4 -6.92 -10.92 20.19
CA ILE A 4 -7.33 -9.81 19.31
C ILE A 4 -8.68 -9.22 19.77
N PHE A 5 -9.62 -10.08 20.18
CA PHE A 5 -10.94 -9.68 20.65
C PHE A 5 -11.01 -9.44 22.17
N ALA A 6 -9.86 -9.38 22.85
CA ALA A 6 -9.81 -9.04 24.26
C ALA A 6 -10.42 -7.64 24.49
N PRO A 7 -11.10 -7.39 25.63
CA PRO A 7 -11.74 -6.11 25.91
C PRO A 7 -10.85 -4.88 25.73
N VAL A 8 -9.55 -5.01 26.03
CA VAL A 8 -8.55 -3.95 25.87
C VAL A 8 -8.40 -3.47 24.41
N ASN A 9 -8.63 -4.35 23.44
CA ASN A 9 -8.50 -4.04 22.01
C ASN A 9 -9.80 -3.52 21.38
N LEU A 10 -10.94 -3.65 22.06
CA LEU A 10 -12.25 -3.29 21.49
C LEU A 10 -12.33 -1.82 21.10
N LYS A 11 -11.74 -0.91 21.90
CA LYS A 11 -11.71 0.53 21.58
C LYS A 11 -10.95 0.80 20.28
N PHE A 12 -9.81 0.13 20.08
CA PHE A 12 -9.03 0.23 18.85
C PHE A 12 -9.80 -0.32 17.65
N LEU A 13 -10.35 -1.54 17.76
CA LEU A 13 -11.11 -2.17 16.68
C LEU A 13 -12.35 -1.35 16.29
N GLN A 14 -13.07 -0.80 17.26
CA GLN A 14 -14.19 0.11 17.02
C GLN A 14 -13.74 1.37 16.28
N SER A 15 -12.58 1.92 16.63
CA SER A 15 -12.04 3.10 15.94
C SER A 15 -11.60 2.77 14.52
N TYR A 16 -10.92 1.64 14.33
CA TYR A 16 -10.38 1.21 13.04
C TYR A 16 -11.50 0.89 12.05
N ASN A 17 -12.51 0.13 12.49
CA ASN A 17 -13.61 -0.32 11.63
C ASN A 17 -14.60 0.80 11.24
N LYS A 18 -14.46 2.02 11.75
CA LYS A 18 -15.28 3.17 11.34
C LYS A 18 -15.01 3.62 9.90
N TYR A 19 -13.83 3.30 9.37
CA TYR A 19 -13.35 3.87 8.12
C TYR A 19 -13.31 2.81 7.02
N THR A 20 -13.84 3.18 5.86
CA THR A 20 -13.69 2.41 4.63
C THR A 20 -12.78 3.20 3.68
N PRO A 21 -11.58 2.71 3.32
CA PRO A 21 -10.61 3.49 2.54
C PRO A 21 -11.17 4.08 1.23
N VAL A 22 -12.00 3.33 0.52
CA VAL A 22 -12.66 3.74 -0.73
C VAL A 22 -13.65 4.91 -0.51
N GLN A 23 -14.29 4.99 0.66
CA GLN A 23 -15.17 6.12 0.99
C GLN A 23 -14.37 7.36 1.41
N GLU A 24 -13.27 7.17 2.14
CA GLU A 24 -12.44 8.29 2.63
C GLU A 24 -11.66 8.96 1.49
N ILE A 25 -11.05 8.19 0.60
CA ILE A 25 -10.26 8.74 -0.51
C ILE A 25 -11.10 9.61 -1.46
N ARG A 26 -12.38 9.27 -1.67
CA ARG A 26 -13.31 10.04 -2.51
C ARG A 26 -13.55 11.47 -1.99
N LYS A 27 -13.37 11.70 -0.69
CA LYS A 27 -13.60 13.02 -0.07
C LYS A 27 -12.45 13.99 -0.32
N LEU A 28 -11.29 13.50 -0.78
CA LEU A 28 -10.09 14.30 -0.99
C LEU A 28 -10.21 15.11 -2.29
N GLN A 29 -9.82 16.39 -2.24
CA GLN A 29 -9.85 17.33 -3.37
C GLN A 29 -8.43 17.84 -3.70
N LEU A 30 -7.45 16.95 -3.61
CA LEU A 30 -6.02 17.23 -3.80
C LEU A 30 -5.42 16.18 -4.73
N PRO A 31 -4.27 16.44 -5.37
CA PRO A 31 -3.61 15.44 -6.21
C PRO A 31 -3.28 14.17 -5.43
N ILE A 32 -3.60 13.01 -5.99
CA ILE A 32 -3.41 11.71 -5.31
C ILE A 32 -2.52 10.81 -6.16
N LEU A 33 -1.51 10.22 -5.53
CA LEU A 33 -0.73 9.11 -6.07
C LEU A 33 -1.02 7.84 -5.26
N ILE A 34 -1.44 6.78 -5.95
CA ILE A 34 -1.68 5.44 -5.40
C ILE A 34 -0.60 4.51 -5.95
N ILE A 35 0.17 3.87 -5.08
CA ILE A 35 1.22 2.92 -5.45
C ILE A 35 0.99 1.57 -4.77
N ASN A 36 1.10 0.48 -5.52
CA ASN A 36 1.10 -0.88 -4.98
C ASN A 36 2.14 -1.75 -5.69
N GLY A 37 2.59 -2.82 -5.04
CA GLY A 37 3.46 -3.82 -5.66
C GLY A 37 2.72 -5.09 -6.08
N THR A 38 3.16 -5.79 -7.12
CA THR A 38 2.55 -7.08 -7.50
C THR A 38 2.92 -8.23 -6.57
N SER A 39 4.01 -8.09 -5.81
CA SER A 39 4.49 -9.06 -4.83
C SER A 39 4.12 -8.66 -3.39
N ASP A 40 3.15 -7.76 -3.18
CA ASP A 40 2.61 -7.51 -1.85
C ASP A 40 1.73 -8.68 -1.40
N LEU A 41 2.17 -9.39 -0.36
CA LEU A 41 1.46 -10.55 0.20
C LEU A 41 0.37 -10.17 1.22
N GLN A 42 0.35 -8.91 1.68
CA GLN A 42 -0.61 -8.42 2.67
C GLN A 42 -1.77 -7.67 2.03
N VAL A 43 -1.49 -6.90 0.96
CA VAL A 43 -2.47 -6.05 0.28
C VAL A 43 -2.43 -6.26 -1.22
N SER A 44 -3.58 -6.61 -1.81
CA SER A 44 -3.66 -6.93 -3.22
C SER A 44 -3.64 -5.68 -4.11
N PRO A 45 -3.06 -5.74 -5.33
CA PRO A 45 -3.21 -4.67 -6.33
C PRO A 45 -4.67 -4.36 -6.70
N ALA A 46 -5.59 -5.28 -6.45
CA ALA A 46 -7.01 -5.06 -6.69
C ALA A 46 -7.59 -3.95 -5.80
N ASP A 47 -7.09 -3.81 -4.56
CA ASP A 47 -7.58 -2.78 -3.66
C ASP A 47 -7.09 -1.38 -4.08
N ALA A 48 -5.83 -1.27 -4.54
CA ALA A 48 -5.33 -0.05 -5.16
C ALA A 48 -6.13 0.35 -6.40
N LYS A 49 -6.48 -0.62 -7.27
CA LYS A 49 -7.35 -0.38 -8.42
C LYS A 49 -8.75 0.11 -8.02
N LYS A 50 -9.37 -0.50 -7.00
CA LYS A 50 -10.68 -0.04 -6.48
C LYS A 50 -10.61 1.40 -5.97
N MET A 51 -9.53 1.77 -5.27
CA MET A 51 -9.33 3.14 -4.79
C MET A 51 -9.18 4.13 -5.95
N HIS A 52 -8.41 3.78 -6.98
CA HIS A 52 -8.27 4.59 -8.19
C HIS A 52 -9.60 4.77 -8.92
N THR A 53 -10.43 3.73 -9.03
CA THR A 53 -11.74 3.82 -9.69
C THR A 53 -12.67 4.85 -9.03
N VAL A 54 -12.60 5.02 -7.71
CA VAL A 54 -13.47 5.99 -6.99
C VAL A 54 -12.85 7.37 -6.85
N ALA A 55 -11.53 7.48 -6.95
CA ALA A 55 -10.78 8.72 -7.02
C ALA A 55 -10.19 8.83 -8.43
N SER A 56 -11.05 9.03 -9.43
CA SER A 56 -10.70 8.92 -10.86
C SER A 56 -9.54 9.82 -11.29
N ASP A 57 -9.35 10.94 -10.60
CA ASP A 57 -8.29 11.92 -10.88
C ASP A 57 -6.94 11.54 -10.22
N SER A 58 -6.89 10.42 -9.51
CA SER A 58 -5.65 9.89 -8.92
C SER A 58 -4.76 9.25 -9.99
N ARG A 59 -3.44 9.30 -9.76
CA ARG A 59 -2.47 8.52 -10.53
C ARG A 59 -2.28 7.15 -9.86
N LEU A 60 -2.46 6.07 -10.61
CA LEU A 60 -2.21 4.71 -10.14
C LEU A 60 -0.91 4.16 -10.73
N VAL A 61 -0.05 3.61 -9.88
CA VAL A 61 1.19 2.92 -10.27
C VAL A 61 1.21 1.54 -9.62
N ILE A 62 1.32 0.49 -10.45
CA ILE A 62 1.53 -0.88 -9.98
C ILE A 62 2.95 -1.29 -10.36
N ILE A 63 3.82 -1.44 -9.36
CA ILE A 63 5.24 -1.78 -9.56
C ILE A 63 5.39 -3.29 -9.55
N GLU A 64 5.93 -3.84 -10.63
CA GLU A 64 6.19 -5.26 -10.75
C GLU A 64 7.22 -5.72 -9.70
N ASN A 65 6.97 -6.89 -9.11
CA ASN A 65 7.81 -7.56 -8.11
C ASN A 65 8.05 -6.78 -6.82
N MET A 66 7.42 -5.62 -6.63
CA MET A 66 7.51 -4.87 -5.39
C MET A 66 6.69 -5.55 -4.28
N THR A 67 7.31 -5.68 -3.12
CA THR A 67 6.76 -6.28 -1.91
C THR A 67 6.05 -5.25 -1.03
N HIS A 68 5.39 -5.73 0.02
CA HIS A 68 4.75 -4.88 1.03
C HIS A 68 5.72 -3.89 1.68
N VAL A 69 6.97 -4.31 1.91
CA VAL A 69 8.02 -3.48 2.51
C VAL A 69 8.78 -2.66 1.46
N LEU A 70 8.19 -2.45 0.28
CA LEU A 70 8.64 -1.52 -0.76
C LEU A 70 9.95 -1.91 -1.47
N LYS A 71 10.34 -3.18 -1.38
CA LYS A 71 11.54 -3.76 -1.99
C LYS A 71 11.17 -4.71 -3.12
N ILE A 72 12.09 -5.00 -4.04
CA ILE A 72 11.86 -5.93 -5.15
C ILE A 72 12.21 -7.38 -4.74
N ALA A 73 11.33 -8.32 -5.07
CA ALA A 73 11.54 -9.75 -4.88
C ALA A 73 10.96 -10.56 -6.07
N ASN A 74 11.75 -11.48 -6.61
CA ASN A 74 11.40 -12.25 -7.81
C ASN A 74 10.61 -13.53 -7.49
N ASN A 75 10.59 -13.95 -6.23
CA ASN A 75 9.92 -15.17 -5.78
C ASN A 75 9.50 -15.05 -4.31
N LEU A 76 8.71 -16.01 -3.85
CA LEU A 76 8.17 -16.02 -2.48
C LEU A 76 9.27 -16.07 -1.40
N TYR A 77 10.36 -16.80 -1.65
CA TYR A 77 11.47 -16.89 -0.70
C TYR A 77 12.17 -15.53 -0.54
N GLU A 78 12.54 -14.87 -1.65
CA GLU A 78 13.09 -13.51 -1.62
C GLU A 78 12.13 -12.52 -0.95
N ASN A 79 10.83 -12.63 -1.23
CA ASN A 79 9.81 -11.77 -0.65
C ASN A 79 9.83 -11.83 0.88
N GLN A 80 9.83 -13.03 1.45
CA GLN A 80 9.97 -13.21 2.90
C GLN A 80 11.29 -12.63 3.43
N GLN A 81 12.39 -12.78 2.68
CA GLN A 81 13.69 -12.21 3.07
C GLN A 81 13.69 -10.67 3.08
N THR A 82 12.89 -10.01 2.24
CA THR A 82 12.85 -8.53 2.17
C THR A 82 12.49 -7.87 3.50
N TYR A 83 11.74 -8.55 4.37
CA TYR A 83 11.31 -8.04 5.68
C TYR A 83 12.45 -7.92 6.69
N ILE A 84 13.47 -8.77 6.60
CA ILE A 84 14.51 -8.89 7.62
C ILE A 84 15.91 -8.58 7.11
N ASN A 85 16.15 -8.75 5.80
CA ASN A 85 17.47 -8.58 5.23
C ASN A 85 17.63 -7.13 4.71
N PRO A 86 18.54 -6.33 5.30
CA PRO A 86 18.75 -4.94 4.90
C PRO A 86 19.46 -4.80 3.55
N LYS A 87 20.00 -5.89 2.97
CA LYS A 87 20.68 -5.87 1.67
C LYS A 87 19.73 -5.66 0.49
N TYR A 88 18.43 -5.94 0.65
CA TYR A 88 17.45 -5.67 -0.39
C TYR A 88 17.16 -4.18 -0.45
N PRO A 89 17.49 -3.50 -1.57
CA PRO A 89 17.24 -2.08 -1.71
C PRO A 89 15.74 -1.80 -1.88
N ILE A 90 15.34 -0.58 -1.54
CA ILE A 90 14.02 -0.04 -1.90
C ILE A 90 13.92 0.00 -3.44
N SER A 91 12.71 -0.22 -3.96
CA SER A 91 12.44 -0.09 -5.39
C SER A 91 12.87 1.28 -5.91
N THR A 92 13.76 1.31 -6.90
CA THR A 92 14.18 2.54 -7.57
C THR A 92 13.02 3.17 -8.35
N GLU A 93 12.13 2.34 -8.89
CA GLU A 93 10.90 2.81 -9.53
C GLU A 93 9.98 3.53 -8.55
N LEU A 94 9.84 3.02 -7.32
CA LEU A 94 9.06 3.70 -6.29
C LEU A 94 9.59 5.11 -6.04
N VAL A 95 10.90 5.24 -5.83
CA VAL A 95 11.57 6.53 -5.59
C VAL A 95 11.34 7.48 -6.77
N LYS A 96 11.46 6.97 -8.00
CA LYS A 96 11.21 7.73 -9.22
C LYS A 96 9.76 8.23 -9.27
N GLN A 97 8.77 7.38 -9.05
CA GLN A 97 7.35 7.72 -9.19
C GLN A 97 6.92 8.76 -8.14
N ILE A 98 7.46 8.66 -6.92
CA ILE A 98 7.24 9.69 -5.88
C ILE A 98 7.89 11.02 -6.30
N THR A 99 9.15 10.99 -6.74
CA THR A 99 9.87 12.19 -7.17
C THR A 99 9.17 12.88 -8.36
N ASP A 100 8.76 12.11 -9.35
CA ASP A 100 8.02 12.61 -10.52
C ASP A 100 6.70 13.25 -10.08
N PHE A 101 5.95 12.61 -9.18
CA PHE A 101 4.70 13.17 -8.68
C PHE A 101 4.89 14.48 -7.93
N LEU A 102 5.94 14.60 -7.11
CA LEU A 102 6.24 15.82 -6.35
C LEU A 102 6.76 16.97 -7.20
N THR A 103 7.35 16.68 -8.37
CA THR A 103 7.93 17.72 -9.26
C THR A 103 6.99 18.14 -10.38
N GLN A 104 5.95 17.36 -10.66
CA GLN A 104 4.95 17.64 -11.71
C GLN A 104 3.67 18.31 -11.17
N ASN A 105 3.57 18.49 -9.86
CA ASN A 105 2.48 19.19 -9.16
C ASN A 105 3.02 20.37 -8.37
#